data_AF-A0AAV3SNZ9-F1
#
_entry.id   AF-A0AAV3SNZ9-F1
#
_cell.length_a   1.000
_cell.length_b   1.000
_cell.length_c   1.000
_cell.angle_alpha   90.00
_cell.angle_beta   90.00
_cell.angle_gamma   90.00
#
_symmetry.space_group_name_H-M   'P 1'
#
loop_
_entity.id
_entity.type
_entity.pdbx_description
1 polymer ?
#
loop_
_entity_poly.entity_id
_entity_poly.type
_entity_poly.pdbx_seq_one_letter_code
_entity_poly.pdbx_strand_id
1 'polypeptide(L)'
;MTEGTGGDGDDDPAKSADTGPERIRSIAVHRDDVANALEATLRSDREVVLRATPPFSGRMRARLHALDAGGSGGNGTDDPEPIHIDPRDLVSDAPPYPEPDETAAEFPDADLDDRRDRHAAAVEAWRERVRERVGSSVEIAVDGKSRAVDVVALG
;
A
#
# COMPACT_ATOMS: atom_id res chain seq x y z
N MET A 1 -45.17 -14.82 -31.84
CA MET A 1 -45.81 -14.20 -30.66
C MET A 1 -45.17 -14.86 -29.46
N THR A 2 -44.32 -14.27 -28.63
CA THR A 2 -43.82 -12.92 -28.32
C THR A 2 -42.60 -13.21 -27.41
N GLU A 3 -41.38 -12.82 -27.77
CA GLU A 3 -40.68 -11.60 -27.32
C GLU A 3 -40.25 -11.56 -25.84
N GLY A 4 -39.01 -11.07 -25.63
CA GLY A 4 -38.49 -10.49 -24.39
C GLY A 4 -37.77 -11.49 -23.47
N THR A 5 -36.53 -11.27 -23.02
CA THR A 5 -35.77 -10.02 -22.94
C THR A 5 -34.29 -10.37 -22.84
N GLY A 6 -33.50 -9.90 -23.79
CA GLY A 6 -32.05 -9.81 -23.62
C GLY A 6 -31.78 -8.78 -22.54
N GLY A 7 -31.16 -9.22 -21.45
CA GLY A 7 -30.40 -8.32 -20.58
C GLY A 7 -29.07 -8.06 -21.27
N ASP A 8 -29.10 -7.17 -22.26
CA ASP A 8 -27.90 -6.53 -22.80
C ASP A 8 -27.44 -5.57 -21.69
N GLY A 9 -26.56 -6.07 -20.82
CA GLY A 9 -25.80 -5.22 -19.93
C GLY A 9 -24.90 -4.38 -20.82
N ASP A 10 -25.38 -3.18 -21.14
CA ASP A 10 -24.63 -2.11 -21.77
C ASP A 10 -23.52 -1.69 -20.78
N ASP A 11 -22.46 -2.50 -20.73
CA ASP A 11 -21.16 -2.13 -20.17
C ASP A 11 -20.61 -1.07 -21.12
N ASP A 12 -21.03 0.18 -20.94
CA ASP A 12 -20.57 1.32 -21.73
C ASP A 12 -19.10 1.59 -21.35
N PRO A 13 -18.12 1.23 -22.19
CA PRO A 13 -16.71 1.36 -21.83
C PRO A 13 -16.27 2.83 -21.73
N ALA A 14 -17.10 3.78 -22.22
CA ALA A 14 -16.76 5.20 -22.22
C ALA A 14 -17.00 5.86 -20.87
N LYS A 15 -17.91 5.34 -20.03
CA LYS A 15 -18.06 5.82 -18.64
C LYS A 15 -16.92 5.39 -17.72
N SER A 16 -16.46 4.14 -17.83
CA SER A 16 -15.37 3.61 -16.99
C SER A 16 -14.04 4.30 -17.29
N ALA A 17 -13.79 4.73 -18.53
CA ALA A 17 -12.63 5.56 -18.89
C ALA A 17 -12.67 6.96 -18.25
N ASP A 18 -13.86 7.54 -18.05
CA ASP A 18 -14.02 8.84 -17.39
C ASP A 18 -14.13 8.76 -15.85
N THR A 19 -13.90 7.60 -15.23
CA THR A 19 -13.51 7.46 -13.79
C THR A 19 -12.33 6.51 -13.56
N GLY A 20 -11.64 6.11 -14.64
CA GLY A 20 -10.69 5.01 -14.64
C GLY A 20 -9.29 5.29 -14.07
N PRO A 21 -8.59 4.23 -13.62
CA PRO A 21 -7.27 4.28 -12.97
C PRO A 21 -6.15 4.87 -13.85
N GLU A 22 -6.27 4.78 -15.17
CA GLU A 22 -5.36 5.38 -16.15
C GLU A 22 -5.24 6.90 -16.01
N ARG A 23 -6.21 7.55 -15.35
CA ARG A 23 -6.17 8.99 -15.13
C ARG A 23 -5.21 9.43 -14.03
N ILE A 24 -4.80 8.51 -13.14
CA ILE A 24 -3.88 8.82 -12.04
C ILE A 24 -2.56 9.31 -12.63
N ARG A 25 -2.10 10.47 -12.17
CA ARG A 25 -0.76 11.00 -12.51
C ARG A 25 0.14 11.01 -11.30
N SER A 26 -0.45 11.25 -10.14
CA SER A 26 0.25 11.30 -8.86
C SER A 26 -0.56 10.65 -7.75
N ILE A 27 0.15 10.04 -6.79
CA ILE A 27 -0.42 9.45 -5.59
C ILE A 27 0.27 10.05 -4.38
N ALA A 28 -0.51 10.68 -3.52
CA ALA A 28 -0.05 11.15 -2.24
C ALA A 28 -0.07 10.03 -1.20
N VAL A 29 1.03 9.85 -0.47
CA VAL A 29 1.19 8.83 0.58
C VAL A 29 1.73 9.49 1.84
N HIS A 30 1.34 9.04 3.03
CA HIS A 30 1.98 9.50 4.26
C HIS A 30 3.24 8.68 4.50
N ARG A 31 4.37 9.31 4.81
CA ARG A 31 5.62 8.58 5.10
C ARG A 31 5.44 7.61 6.26
N ASP A 32 4.69 8.02 7.28
CA ASP A 32 4.34 7.14 8.41
C ASP A 32 3.52 5.93 7.98
N ASP A 33 2.55 6.11 7.07
CA ASP A 33 1.73 5.01 6.56
C ASP A 33 2.59 4.01 5.77
N VAL A 34 3.56 4.48 5.00
CA VAL A 34 4.52 3.62 4.28
C VAL A 34 5.36 2.81 5.27
N ALA A 35 5.96 3.47 6.27
CA ALA A 35 6.78 2.79 7.28
C ALA A 35 5.96 1.76 8.10
N ASN A 36 4.75 2.12 8.51
CA ASN A 36 3.85 1.23 9.25
C ASN A 36 3.40 0.03 8.42
N ALA A 37 3.06 0.25 7.14
CA ALA A 37 2.69 -0.83 6.23
C ALA A 37 3.88 -1.76 5.97
N LEU A 38 5.07 -1.21 5.74
CA LEU A 38 6.29 -2.01 5.54
C LEU A 38 6.61 -2.85 6.78
N GLU A 39 6.58 -2.26 7.97
CA GLU A 39 6.82 -2.99 9.22
C GLU A 39 5.82 -4.12 9.42
N ALA A 40 4.53 -3.83 9.24
CA ALA A 40 3.48 -4.82 9.45
C ALA A 40 3.66 -6.02 8.51
N THR A 41 4.02 -5.76 7.25
CA THR A 41 4.31 -6.78 6.23
C THR A 41 5.61 -7.56 6.50
N LEU A 42 6.59 -6.98 7.21
CA LEU A 42 7.82 -7.68 7.59
C LEU A 42 7.66 -8.50 8.89
N ARG A 43 6.85 -8.01 9.83
CA ARG A 43 6.65 -8.63 11.14
C ARG A 43 5.62 -9.77 11.15
N SER A 44 4.70 -9.76 10.19
CA SER A 44 3.56 -10.70 10.15
C SER A 44 3.43 -11.31 8.77
N ASP A 45 2.82 -12.50 8.68
CA ASP A 45 2.39 -13.09 7.40
C ASP A 45 1.18 -12.34 6.77
N ARG A 46 0.81 -11.19 7.32
CA ARG A 46 -0.31 -10.36 6.82
C ARG A 46 0.23 -9.31 5.88
N GLU A 47 -0.36 -9.23 4.70
CA GLU A 47 0.01 -8.23 3.71
C GLU A 47 -0.70 -6.90 4.01
N VAL A 48 0.07 -5.85 4.29
CA VAL A 48 -0.44 -4.49 4.50
C VAL A 48 0.03 -3.60 3.35
N VAL A 49 -0.94 -3.02 2.66
CA VAL A 49 -0.76 -2.25 1.42
C VAL A 49 -1.25 -0.83 1.59
N LEU A 50 -0.90 0.03 0.63
CA LEU A 50 -1.50 1.35 0.49
C LEU A 50 -2.57 1.29 -0.60
N ARG A 51 -3.80 1.65 -0.27
CA ARG A 51 -4.95 1.56 -1.16
C ARG A 51 -5.38 2.93 -1.68
N ALA A 52 -5.50 3.08 -2.99
CA ALA A 52 -6.18 4.19 -3.65
C ALA A 52 -7.58 3.73 -4.10
N THR A 53 -8.62 4.39 -3.60
CA THR A 53 -10.01 4.00 -3.85
C THR A 53 -10.64 4.90 -4.93
N PRO A 54 -11.36 4.34 -5.92
CA PRO A 54 -12.09 5.12 -6.91
C PRO A 54 -13.23 5.98 -6.31
N PRO A 55 -13.78 6.94 -7.07
CA PRO A 55 -13.45 7.27 -8.46
C PRO A 55 -12.04 7.84 -8.62
N PHE A 56 -11.34 7.43 -9.67
CA PHE A 56 -9.96 7.85 -9.86
C PHE A 56 -9.87 9.24 -10.48
N SER A 57 -8.86 9.98 -10.03
CA SER A 57 -8.57 11.34 -10.49
C SER A 57 -7.06 11.50 -10.73
N GLY A 58 -6.67 12.59 -11.38
CA GLY A 58 -5.26 12.88 -11.67
C GLY A 58 -4.34 12.87 -10.45
N ARG A 59 -4.87 13.16 -9.27
CA ARG A 59 -4.12 13.20 -8.02
C ARG A 59 -4.88 12.45 -6.94
N MET A 60 -4.42 11.23 -6.65
CA MET A 60 -5.02 10.36 -5.65
C MET A 60 -4.27 10.48 -4.33
N ARG A 61 -4.88 9.96 -3.27
CA ARG A 61 -4.22 9.73 -1.99
C ARG A 61 -4.41 8.26 -1.62
N ALA A 62 -3.32 7.55 -1.45
CA ALA A 62 -3.37 6.19 -0.94
C ALA A 62 -3.34 6.20 0.59
N ARG A 63 -4.01 5.23 1.19
CA ARG A 63 -4.13 5.08 2.65
C ARG A 63 -3.80 3.65 3.06
N LEU A 64 -3.26 3.48 4.26
CA LEU A 64 -2.95 2.17 4.81
C LEU A 64 -4.20 1.27 4.84
N HIS A 65 -4.04 0.04 4.34
CA HIS A 65 -5.07 -0.99 4.31
C HIS A 65 -4.44 -2.35 4.55
N ALA A 66 -4.93 -3.08 5.55
CA ALA A 66 -4.54 -4.47 5.74
C ALA A 66 -5.40 -5.36 4.83
N LEU A 67 -4.77 -6.26 4.07
CA LEU A 67 -5.49 -7.28 3.34
C LEU A 67 -5.88 -8.37 4.34
N ASP A 68 -7.17 -8.46 4.67
CA ASP A 68 -7.68 -9.64 5.36
C ASP A 68 -7.56 -10.85 4.42
N ALA A 69 -7.14 -11.99 4.96
CA ALA A 69 -6.91 -13.25 4.21
C ALA A 69 -8.18 -13.85 3.54
N GLY A 70 -9.26 -13.09 3.42
CA GLY A 70 -10.55 -13.55 2.89
C GLY A 70 -11.40 -12.48 2.21
N GLY A 71 -10.86 -11.35 1.76
CA GLY A 71 -11.69 -10.29 1.20
C GLY A 71 -11.08 -9.53 0.04
N SER A 72 -11.14 -10.10 -1.18
CA SER A 72 -11.32 -9.24 -2.35
C SER A 72 -12.74 -8.68 -2.25
N GLY A 73 -12.86 -7.53 -1.60
CA GLY A 73 -14.11 -6.78 -1.46
C GLY A 73 -14.53 -6.14 -2.78
N GLY A 74 -14.60 -6.92 -3.85
CA GLY A 74 -15.37 -6.60 -5.03
C GLY A 74 -16.83 -6.86 -4.69
N ASN A 75 -17.49 -5.89 -4.06
CA ASN A 75 -18.94 -5.83 -4.16
C ASN A 75 -19.23 -5.78 -5.66
N GLY A 76 -20.06 -6.69 -6.18
CA GLY A 76 -20.43 -6.77 -7.60
C GLY A 76 -21.20 -5.53 -8.07
N THR A 77 -20.51 -4.41 -8.13
CA THR A 77 -20.91 -3.09 -8.61
C THR A 77 -19.99 -2.77 -9.77
N ASP A 78 -20.52 -2.20 -10.86
CA ASP A 78 -19.78 -1.68 -12.03
C ASP A 78 -18.69 -0.63 -11.72
N ASP A 79 -18.37 -0.40 -10.45
CA ASP A 79 -17.32 0.50 -10.03
C ASP A 79 -15.95 -0.18 -10.13
N PRO A 80 -14.91 0.54 -10.59
CA PRO A 80 -13.58 -0.02 -10.75
C PRO A 80 -12.98 -0.46 -9.41
N GLU A 81 -12.13 -1.49 -9.44
CA GLU A 81 -11.50 -2.03 -8.22
C GLU A 81 -10.48 -1.04 -7.62
N PRO A 82 -10.32 -1.00 -6.29
CA PRO A 82 -9.26 -0.21 -5.66
C PRO A 82 -7.87 -0.67 -6.09
N ILE A 83 -6.95 0.29 -6.28
CA ILE A 83 -5.54 -0.02 -6.54
C ILE A 83 -4.84 -0.26 -5.21
N HIS A 84 -4.14 -1.39 -5.12
CA HIS A 84 -3.21 -1.70 -4.04
C HIS A 84 -1.78 -1.40 -4.48
N ILE A 85 -1.01 -0.83 -3.56
CA ILE A 85 0.39 -0.45 -3.75
C ILE A 85 1.18 -1.12 -2.63
N ASP A 86 2.18 -1.92 -2.99
CA ASP A 86 3.06 -2.56 -2.01
C ASP A 86 3.98 -1.48 -1.39
N PRO A 87 4.11 -1.42 -0.04
CA PRO A 87 5.02 -0.47 0.60
C PRO A 87 6.50 -0.66 0.22
N ARG A 88 6.91 -1.86 -0.23
CA ARG A 88 8.27 -2.16 -0.70
C ARG A 88 8.61 -1.41 -1.98
N ASP A 89 7.64 -1.24 -2.88
CA ASP A 89 7.84 -0.51 -4.14
C ASP A 89 7.96 1.00 -3.92
N LEU A 90 7.51 1.49 -2.77
CA LEU A 90 7.59 2.90 -2.38
C LEU A 90 8.92 3.27 -1.71
N VAL A 91 9.70 2.30 -1.24
CA VAL A 91 10.91 2.54 -0.44
C VAL A 91 12.12 2.09 -1.23
N SER A 92 12.96 3.04 -1.63
CA SER A 92 14.22 2.73 -2.32
C SER A 92 15.27 2.26 -1.32
N ASP A 93 15.87 1.08 -1.56
CA ASP A 93 16.89 0.50 -0.66
C ASP A 93 16.31 0.39 0.77
N ALA A 94 15.31 -0.46 1.00
CA ALA A 94 14.73 -0.59 2.33
C ALA A 94 15.78 -1.18 3.31
N PRO A 95 16.08 -0.52 4.45
CA PRO A 95 16.99 -1.10 5.43
C PRO A 95 16.40 -2.38 6.04
N PRO A 96 17.24 -3.34 6.47
CA PRO A 96 16.77 -4.56 7.13
C PRO A 96 16.01 -4.18 8.41
N TYR A 97 14.91 -4.89 8.65
CA TYR A 97 14.11 -4.71 9.85
C TYR A 97 14.87 -5.23 11.07
N PRO A 98 14.96 -4.45 12.17
CA PRO A 98 15.66 -4.88 13.37
C PRO A 98 14.89 -5.99 14.08
N GLU A 99 15.55 -7.12 14.34
CA GLU A 99 14.94 -8.24 15.05
C GLU A 99 15.20 -8.17 16.57
N PRO A 100 14.27 -8.67 17.40
CA PRO A 100 14.45 -8.66 18.85
C PRO A 100 15.64 -9.52 19.28
N ASP A 101 15.92 -10.62 18.55
CA ASP A 101 17.04 -11.51 18.83
C ASP A 101 18.39 -10.84 18.55
N GLU A 102 18.49 -9.99 17.52
CA GLU A 102 19.69 -9.18 17.25
C GLU A 102 19.94 -8.20 18.39
N THR A 103 18.89 -7.54 18.88
CA THR A 103 18.98 -6.63 20.02
C THR A 103 19.43 -7.38 21.28
N ALA A 104 18.92 -8.60 21.51
CA ALA A 104 19.32 -9.42 22.66
C ALA A 104 20.77 -9.92 22.55
N ALA A 105 21.25 -10.20 21.34
CA ALA A 105 22.64 -10.60 21.09
C ALA A 105 23.63 -9.44 21.27
N GLU A 106 23.23 -8.22 20.90
CA GLU A 106 24.04 -7.00 21.09
C GLU A 106 24.09 -6.58 22.58
N PHE A 107 23.02 -6.82 23.33
CA PHE A 107 22.89 -6.47 24.74
C PHE A 107 22.55 -7.69 25.63
N PRO A 108 23.48 -8.66 25.76
CA PRO A 108 23.22 -9.89 26.49
C PRO A 108 23.00 -9.65 27.99
N ASP A 109 23.64 -8.63 28.57
CA ASP A 109 23.57 -8.30 30.00
C ASP A 109 22.41 -7.37 30.37
N ALA A 110 21.66 -6.86 29.39
CA ALA A 110 20.51 -5.98 29.66
C ALA A 110 19.31 -6.77 30.20
N ASP A 111 18.56 -6.17 31.13
CA ASP A 111 17.31 -6.74 31.61
C ASP A 111 16.22 -6.73 30.51
N LEU A 112 15.14 -7.49 30.70
CA LEU A 112 14.09 -7.64 29.70
C LEU A 112 13.46 -6.30 29.27
N ASP A 113 13.21 -5.41 30.22
CA ASP A 113 12.61 -4.10 29.94
C ASP A 113 13.59 -3.21 29.17
N ASP A 114 14.87 -3.17 29.57
CA ASP A 114 15.92 -2.44 28.84
C ASP A 114 16.08 -2.96 27.39
N ARG A 115 16.00 -4.28 27.18
CA ARG A 115 16.04 -4.85 25.83
C ARG A 115 14.82 -4.45 25.01
N ARG A 116 13.63 -4.41 25.61
CA ARG A 116 12.40 -3.97 24.94
C ARG A 116 12.49 -2.50 24.55
N ASP A 117 12.99 -1.65 25.43
CA ASP A 117 13.15 -0.21 25.17
C ASP A 117 14.18 0.04 24.06
N ARG A 118 15.32 -0.67 24.09
CA ARG A 118 16.31 -0.58 23.01
C ARG A 118 15.78 -1.09 21.68
N HIS A 119 15.05 -2.20 21.70
CA HIS A 119 14.44 -2.74 20.50
C HIS A 119 13.40 -1.76 19.92
N ALA A 120 12.55 -1.17 20.78
CA ALA A 120 11.62 -0.13 20.37
C ALA A 120 12.34 1.08 19.76
N ALA A 121 13.44 1.53 20.35
CA ALA A 121 14.26 2.61 19.79
C ALA A 121 14.89 2.24 18.44
N ALA A 122 15.36 1.01 18.27
CA ALA A 122 15.89 0.51 17.00
C ALA A 122 14.82 0.47 15.90
N VAL A 123 13.60 0.03 16.24
CA VAL A 123 12.44 0.04 15.33
C VAL A 123 12.06 1.48 14.95
N GLU A 124 12.02 2.42 15.89
CA GLU A 124 11.73 3.82 15.59
C GLU A 124 12.80 4.45 14.68
N ALA A 125 14.08 4.19 14.93
CA ALA A 125 15.17 4.64 14.06
C ALA A 125 15.13 3.97 12.67
N TRP A 126 14.64 2.73 12.58
CA TRP A 126 14.38 2.07 11.30
C TRP A 126 13.21 2.75 10.56
N ARG A 127 12.10 3.06 11.25
CA ARG A 127 10.95 3.76 10.66
C ARG A 127 11.37 5.11 10.09
N GLU A 128 12.17 5.88 10.82
CA GLU A 128 12.69 7.17 10.35
C GLU A 128 13.48 7.03 9.04
N ARG A 129 14.42 6.07 8.97
CA ARG A 129 15.18 5.80 7.74
C ARG A 129 14.30 5.37 6.57
N VAL A 130 13.25 4.59 6.83
CA VAL A 130 12.28 4.20 5.79
C VAL A 130 11.55 5.43 5.26
N ARG A 131 11.11 6.35 6.13
CA ARG A 131 10.41 7.60 5.76
C ARG A 131 11.30 8.50 4.88
N GLU A 132 12.59 8.58 5.18
CA GLU A 132 13.56 9.33 4.37
C GLU A 132 13.80 8.72 2.99
N ARG A 133 13.63 7.40 2.86
CA ARG A 133 13.86 6.63 1.64
C ARG A 133 12.62 6.42 0.77
N VAL A 134 11.50 7.07 1.10
CA VAL A 134 10.29 7.05 0.27
C VAL A 134 10.58 7.73 -1.07
N GLY A 135 10.44 6.95 -2.15
CA GLY A 135 10.70 7.36 -3.52
C GLY A 135 9.69 8.38 -4.05
N SER A 136 10.03 9.00 -5.18
CA SER A 136 9.18 9.97 -5.87
C SER A 136 8.35 9.37 -7.00
N SER A 137 8.43 8.05 -7.24
CA SER A 137 7.68 7.34 -8.27
C SER A 137 7.44 5.89 -7.83
N VAL A 138 6.32 5.31 -8.27
CA VAL A 138 5.96 3.90 -8.02
C VAL A 138 5.29 3.30 -9.23
N GLU A 139 5.46 1.99 -9.44
CA GLU A 139 4.74 1.24 -10.46
C GLU A 139 3.43 0.70 -9.88
N ILE A 140 2.30 1.04 -10.51
CA ILE A 140 0.98 0.53 -10.15
C ILE A 140 0.46 -0.40 -11.25
N ALA A 141 -0.25 -1.46 -10.86
CA ALA A 141 -0.96 -2.32 -11.80
C ALA A 141 -2.31 -1.69 -12.16
N VAL A 142 -2.54 -1.48 -13.46
CA VAL A 142 -3.78 -0.93 -14.02
C VAL A 142 -4.19 -1.81 -15.20
N ASP A 143 -5.35 -2.47 -15.11
CA ASP A 143 -5.86 -3.40 -16.14
C ASP A 143 -4.83 -4.43 -16.62
N GLY A 144 -4.05 -4.97 -15.68
CA GLY A 144 -2.99 -5.94 -15.95
C GLY A 144 -1.70 -5.36 -16.56
N LYS A 145 -1.57 -4.03 -16.62
CA LYS A 145 -0.38 -3.33 -17.11
C LYS A 145 0.27 -2.52 -15.99
N SER A 146 1.58 -2.64 -15.83
CA SER A 146 2.34 -1.79 -14.92
C SER A 146 2.49 -0.39 -15.49
N ARG A 147 2.30 0.63 -14.65
CA ARG A 147 2.48 2.03 -15.00
C ARG A 147 3.15 2.81 -13.88
N ALA A 148 4.19 3.55 -14.23
CA ALA A 148 4.83 4.49 -13.31
C ALA A 148 3.94 5.73 -13.07
N VAL A 149 3.76 6.10 -11.80
CA VAL A 149 3.07 7.30 -11.35
C VAL A 149 3.90 8.05 -10.32
N ASP A 150 3.76 9.38 -10.29
CA ASP A 150 4.49 10.21 -9.34
C ASP A 150 4.01 9.97 -7.91
N VAL A 151 4.94 9.91 -6.96
CA VAL A 151 4.63 9.76 -5.53
C VAL A 151 4.88 11.09 -4.84
N VAL A 152 3.85 11.57 -4.14
CA VAL A 152 3.92 12.77 -3.31
C VAL A 152 3.92 12.35 -1.84
N ALA A 153 5.11 12.24 -1.27
CA ALA A 153 5.27 11.89 0.14
C ALA A 153 4.86 13.07 1.05
N LEU A 154 3.89 12.80 1.93
CA LEU A 154 3.33 13.70 2.94
C LEU A 154 3.90 13.34 4.32
N GLY A 155 4.02 14.35 5.19
CA GLY A 155 4.63 14.20 6.51
C GLY A 155 6.09 14.61 6.46
#